data_AF-A0A2D7ZA96-F1
#
_entry.id   AF-A0A2D7ZA96-F1
#
_cell.length_a   1.000
_cell.length_b   1.000
_cell.length_c   1.000
_cell.angle_alpha   90.00
_cell.angle_beta   90.00
_cell.angle_gamma   90.00
#
_symmetry.space_group_name_H-M   'P 1'
#
loop_
_entity.id
_entity.type
_entity.pdbx_description
1 polymer ?
#
loop_
_entity_poly.entity_id
_entity_poly.type
_entity_poly.pdbx_seq_one_letter_code
_entity_poly.pdbx_strand_id
1 'polypeptide(L)'
;MHRGDLQFIVNHFATKDVAKQDESTTLATGLHLDTLQGTCQENGLWDDEQGHRFRASASDLERFVYCPRSWFLNKTGVKAEGKGVEQGVELHLKIDEEFREVVKHRKRALQTSLIWSWWVLIVVALLIDGMLIKFADRIVDPSSFALMLVSLSVAWLVIGIFLVILPWRNALEMNVHRGDKSADDPMWDLITPAFEPVIEPEEFRGGWWKVGSVEVTVFLAAASLSIHGMALIWAQDRANLAFILVLLAMVWNGLTSFRLNRMVIAAEQAKMASDDLNIDTGDEVAYSDGVKMAGLLHDHETGLRGRPDQVLRVDGRYVPVEQKTGKVPASPHLSHRLQLLAYLQLVSAVSEQPPKHGLLRYGPHDAHLIPWDDATKIELIEHLGALHTSMATGIADRNHERIGKCRSCSRRQGCDQRLDQD
;
A
#
# COMPACT_ATOMS: atom_id res chain seq x y z
N MET A 1 -9.77 -43.52 -10.72
CA MET A 1 -9.46 -42.50 -9.71
C MET A 1 -10.25 -42.85 -8.46
N HIS A 2 -9.57 -43.30 -7.41
CA HIS A 2 -10.17 -43.98 -6.26
C HIS A 2 -10.85 -43.02 -5.27
N ARG A 3 -11.89 -43.53 -4.62
CA ARG A 3 -12.83 -42.90 -3.68
C ARG A 3 -12.20 -42.52 -2.32
N GLY A 4 -10.92 -42.12 -2.31
CA GLY A 4 -10.14 -41.72 -1.12
C GLY A 4 -9.84 -40.22 -1.02
N ASP A 5 -9.99 -39.46 -2.12
CA ASP A 5 -9.58 -38.05 -2.17
C ASP A 5 -10.67 -37.05 -1.69
N LEU A 6 -11.88 -37.54 -1.40
CA LEU A 6 -13.02 -36.71 -0.97
C LEU A 6 -13.11 -36.51 0.55
N GLN A 7 -12.32 -37.23 1.35
CA GLN A 7 -12.29 -37.04 2.81
C GLN A 7 -11.27 -35.96 3.25
N PHE A 8 -10.29 -35.63 2.40
CA PHE A 8 -9.26 -34.62 2.69
C PHE A 8 -9.75 -33.18 2.45
N ILE A 9 -10.78 -33.03 1.60
CA ILE A 9 -11.34 -31.71 1.24
C ILE A 9 -12.31 -31.22 2.32
N VAL A 10 -12.99 -32.07 3.08
CA VAL A 10 -13.92 -31.58 4.12
C VAL A 10 -13.19 -31.15 5.41
N ASN A 11 -12.05 -31.76 5.74
CA ASN A 11 -11.27 -31.36 6.92
C ASN A 11 -10.36 -30.15 6.69
N HIS A 12 -9.99 -29.81 5.45
CA HIS A 12 -9.16 -28.64 5.16
C HIS A 12 -9.96 -27.32 5.06
N PHE A 13 -11.29 -27.41 4.92
CA PHE A 13 -12.18 -26.25 4.98
C PHE A 13 -12.62 -25.90 6.41
N ALA A 14 -12.58 -26.84 7.36
CA ALA A 14 -12.87 -26.56 8.76
C ALA A 14 -11.69 -25.93 9.52
N THR A 15 -10.44 -26.05 9.03
CA THR A 15 -9.26 -25.50 9.71
C THR A 15 -8.86 -24.10 9.25
N LYS A 16 -9.26 -23.67 8.04
CA LYS A 16 -9.00 -22.30 7.56
C LYS A 16 -9.93 -21.24 8.15
N ASP A 17 -11.18 -21.59 8.44
CA ASP A 17 -12.10 -20.66 9.10
C ASP A 17 -11.81 -20.52 10.60
N VAL A 18 -11.20 -21.54 11.23
CA VAL A 18 -10.69 -21.44 12.62
C VAL A 18 -9.39 -20.60 12.68
N ALA A 19 -8.50 -20.72 11.68
CA ALA A 19 -7.26 -19.93 11.63
C ALA A 19 -7.50 -18.42 11.40
N LYS A 20 -8.53 -18.03 10.65
CA LYS A 20 -8.90 -16.61 10.49
C LYS A 20 -9.58 -16.02 11.73
N GLN A 21 -10.21 -16.84 12.56
CA GLN A 21 -10.69 -16.40 13.87
C GLN A 21 -9.56 -16.29 14.90
N ASP A 22 -8.57 -17.18 14.90
CA ASP A 22 -7.45 -17.11 15.86
C ASP A 22 -6.48 -15.92 15.65
N GLU A 23 -6.24 -15.47 14.41
CA GLU A 23 -5.37 -14.29 14.17
C GLU A 23 -6.03 -12.95 14.52
N SER A 24 -7.36 -12.86 14.47
CA SER A 24 -8.09 -11.69 14.96
C SER A 24 -8.24 -11.67 16.49
N THR A 25 -8.05 -12.81 17.15
CA THR A 25 -8.20 -12.97 18.61
C THR A 25 -6.87 -12.83 19.35
N THR A 26 -5.73 -12.81 18.66
CA THR A 26 -4.41 -12.51 19.25
C THR A 26 -4.00 -11.05 19.15
N LEU A 27 -4.83 -10.20 18.53
CA LEU A 27 -4.58 -8.77 18.35
C LEU A 27 -4.98 -7.90 19.57
N ALA A 28 -5.53 -8.49 20.62
CA ALA A 28 -5.85 -7.79 21.84
C ALA A 28 -5.58 -8.68 23.04
N THR A 29 -4.84 -8.14 24.01
CA THR A 29 -4.69 -8.65 25.39
C THR A 29 -3.81 -9.91 25.57
N GLY A 30 -2.72 -9.74 26.33
CA GLY A 30 -2.02 -10.84 26.98
C GLY A 30 -0.75 -11.32 26.28
N LEU A 31 0.30 -10.50 26.24
CA LEU A 31 1.60 -11.10 26.49
C LEU A 31 1.54 -11.52 27.96
N HIS A 32 1.34 -12.81 28.24
CA HIS A 32 1.53 -13.32 29.59
C HIS A 32 3.00 -13.02 29.90
N LEU A 33 3.28 -11.97 30.68
CA LEU A 33 4.63 -11.69 31.20
C LEU A 33 4.95 -12.71 32.31
N ASP A 34 4.77 -13.98 31.99
CA ASP A 34 5.56 -15.03 32.60
C ASP A 34 6.96 -14.77 32.04
N THR A 35 7.88 -14.35 32.92
CA THR A 35 9.30 -14.08 32.67
C THR A 35 9.79 -14.75 31.39
N LEU A 36 9.91 -13.98 30.29
CA LEU A 36 10.35 -14.56 29.02
C LEU A 36 11.78 -15.06 29.21
N GLN A 37 11.97 -16.36 29.09
CA GLN A 37 13.29 -16.97 29.19
C GLN A 37 14.07 -16.64 27.93
N GLY A 38 15.28 -16.10 28.12
CA GLY A 38 16.10 -15.63 27.02
C GLY A 38 17.52 -15.29 27.45
N THR A 39 18.36 -15.00 26.47
CA THR A 39 19.76 -14.62 26.67
C THR A 39 20.00 -13.21 26.16
N CYS A 40 20.71 -12.40 26.94
CA CYS A 40 21.13 -11.06 26.52
C CYS A 40 22.39 -11.17 25.65
N GLN A 41 22.36 -10.56 24.48
CA GLN A 41 23.49 -10.46 23.56
C GLN A 41 24.38 -9.26 23.89
N GLU A 42 25.57 -9.20 23.28
CA GLU A 42 26.56 -8.11 23.47
C GLU A 42 26.01 -6.72 23.11
N ASN A 43 25.04 -6.65 22.19
CA ASN A 43 24.39 -5.41 21.79
C ASN A 43 23.25 -4.96 22.73
N GLY A 44 23.01 -5.68 23.83
CA GLY A 44 21.96 -5.39 24.82
C GLY A 44 20.55 -5.85 24.43
N LEU A 45 20.39 -6.52 23.28
CA LEU A 45 19.12 -7.11 22.87
C LEU A 45 19.00 -8.56 23.37
N TRP A 46 17.76 -9.03 23.56
CA TRP A 46 17.46 -10.36 24.08
C TRP A 46 16.91 -11.28 23.01
N ASP A 47 17.33 -12.54 23.09
CA ASP A 47 16.85 -13.63 22.24
C ASP A 47 16.11 -14.67 23.08
N ASP A 48 15.06 -15.25 22.51
CA ASP A 48 14.36 -16.39 23.10
C ASP A 48 15.18 -17.68 23.02
N GLU A 49 14.67 -18.76 23.61
CA GLU A 49 15.33 -20.08 23.60
C GLU A 49 15.55 -20.65 22.18
N GLN A 50 14.81 -20.15 21.19
CA GLN A 50 14.89 -20.58 19.79
C GLN A 50 15.86 -19.69 18.99
N GLY A 51 16.45 -18.68 19.62
CA GLY A 51 17.38 -17.74 18.99
C GLY A 51 16.69 -16.60 18.22
N HIS A 52 15.38 -16.39 18.39
CA HIS A 52 14.67 -15.26 17.80
C HIS A 52 14.70 -14.04 18.72
N ARG A 53 14.82 -12.84 18.13
CA ARG A 53 14.73 -11.58 18.88
C ARG A 53 13.39 -11.47 19.61
N PHE A 54 13.43 -10.93 20.83
CA PHE A 54 12.23 -10.53 21.55
C PHE A 54 11.41 -9.55 20.70
N ARG A 55 10.10 -9.81 20.59
CA ARG A 55 9.22 -9.02 19.72
C ARG A 55 8.67 -7.81 20.46
N ALA A 56 8.97 -6.62 19.96
CA ALA A 56 8.47 -5.36 20.47
C ALA A 56 7.80 -4.55 19.36
N SER A 57 6.62 -3.98 19.62
CA SER A 57 6.02 -3.04 18.67
C SER A 57 6.58 -1.62 18.84
N ALA A 58 6.57 -0.81 17.78
CA ALA A 58 6.94 0.61 17.87
C ALA A 58 6.13 1.36 18.94
N SER A 59 4.84 1.03 19.09
CA SER A 59 3.97 1.57 20.14
C SER A 59 4.32 1.04 21.54
N ASP A 60 4.83 -0.19 21.66
CA ASP A 60 5.36 -0.69 22.94
C ASP A 60 6.57 0.13 23.39
N LEU A 61 7.49 0.44 22.46
CA LEU A 61 8.65 1.29 22.74
C LEU A 61 8.23 2.70 23.17
N GLU A 62 7.29 3.32 22.44
CA GLU A 62 6.73 4.62 22.80
C GLU A 62 6.19 4.64 24.25
N ARG A 63 5.35 3.65 24.59
CA ARG A 63 4.71 3.53 25.91
C ARG A 63 5.73 3.25 27.01
N PHE A 64 6.71 2.39 26.74
CA PHE A 64 7.77 2.05 27.67
C PHE A 64 8.59 3.30 28.04
N VAL A 65 9.00 4.06 27.04
CA VAL A 65 9.78 5.30 27.20
C VAL A 65 8.96 6.36 27.94
N TYR A 66 7.66 6.45 27.65
CA TYR A 66 6.77 7.36 28.37
C TYR A 66 6.74 7.06 29.89
N CYS A 67 6.55 5.79 30.25
CA CYS A 67 6.61 5.26 31.61
C CYS A 67 6.64 3.70 31.59
N PRO A 68 7.75 3.04 32.01
CA PRO A 68 7.86 1.58 31.98
C PRO A 68 6.79 0.88 32.82
N ARG A 69 6.46 1.44 33.99
CA ARG A 69 5.38 0.92 34.84
C ARG A 69 4.03 0.93 34.13
N SER A 70 3.69 2.00 33.42
CA SER A 70 2.43 2.09 32.67
C SER A 70 2.39 1.09 31.50
N TRP A 71 3.52 0.89 30.82
CA TRP A 71 3.66 -0.14 29.79
C TRP A 71 3.47 -1.55 30.36
N PHE A 72 4.06 -1.85 31.51
CA PHE A 72 3.90 -3.15 32.17
C PHE A 72 2.45 -3.42 32.57
N LEU A 73 1.78 -2.43 33.18
CA LEU A 73 0.36 -2.51 33.51
C LEU A 73 -0.51 -2.76 32.27
N ASN A 74 -0.16 -2.18 31.12
CA ASN A 74 -0.85 -2.48 29.86
C ASN A 74 -0.73 -3.96 29.48
N LYS A 75 0.47 -4.52 29.59
CA LYS A 75 0.73 -5.91 29.21
C LYS A 75 0.09 -6.91 30.17
N THR A 76 0.01 -6.58 31.47
CA THR A 76 -0.69 -7.40 32.48
C THR A 76 -2.21 -7.23 32.47
N GLY A 77 -2.77 -6.46 31.52
CA GLY A 77 -4.22 -6.38 31.28
C GLY A 77 -4.94 -5.26 32.03
N VAL A 78 -4.22 -4.32 32.67
CA VAL A 78 -4.84 -3.14 33.27
C VAL A 78 -5.34 -2.22 32.16
N LYS A 79 -6.66 -2.06 32.10
CA LYS A 79 -7.33 -1.21 31.11
C LYS A 79 -6.93 0.25 31.30
N ALA A 80 -6.77 0.93 30.18
CA ALA A 80 -6.61 2.38 30.16
C ALA A 80 -7.99 3.03 30.34
N GLU A 81 -8.10 3.96 31.28
CA GLU A 81 -9.31 4.71 31.57
C GLU A 81 -9.05 6.22 31.48
N GLY A 82 -10.07 6.98 31.09
CA GLY A 82 -10.06 8.43 31.09
C GLY A 82 -10.48 9.06 29.76
N LYS A 83 -11.00 10.29 29.85
CA LYS A 83 -11.57 11.03 28.71
C LYS A 83 -10.62 11.15 27.52
N GLY A 84 -9.32 11.31 27.76
CA GLY A 84 -8.32 11.42 26.69
C GLY A 84 -8.11 10.12 25.90
N VAL A 85 -8.32 8.96 26.51
CA VAL A 85 -8.22 7.66 25.84
C VAL A 85 -9.47 7.41 24.99
N GLU A 86 -10.65 7.66 25.54
CA GLU A 86 -11.93 7.55 24.82
C GLU A 86 -11.93 8.48 23.60
N GLN A 87 -11.55 9.76 23.80
CA GLN A 87 -11.41 10.73 22.71
C GLN A 87 -10.36 10.32 21.69
N GLY A 88 -9.23 9.74 22.11
CA GLY A 88 -8.18 9.27 21.20
C GLY A 88 -8.64 8.09 20.35
N VAL A 89 -9.36 7.13 20.93
CA VAL A 89 -9.93 5.97 20.21
C VAL A 89 -11.01 6.43 19.23
N GLU A 90 -11.93 7.30 19.67
CA GLU A 90 -12.98 7.86 18.81
C GLU A 90 -12.39 8.66 17.64
N LEU A 91 -11.37 9.47 17.90
CA LEU A 91 -10.67 10.24 16.87
C LEU A 91 -9.97 9.33 15.87
N HIS A 92 -9.28 8.27 16.32
CA HIS A 92 -8.65 7.30 15.42
C HIS A 92 -9.68 6.58 14.54
N LEU A 93 -10.80 6.13 15.13
CA LEU A 93 -11.87 5.49 14.36
C LEU A 93 -12.46 6.43 13.30
N LYS A 94 -12.62 7.71 13.64
CA LYS A 94 -13.10 8.75 12.72
C LYS A 94 -12.11 9.01 11.59
N ILE A 95 -10.82 9.14 11.89
CA ILE A 95 -9.74 9.32 10.89
C ILE A 95 -9.69 8.10 9.97
N ASP A 96 -9.78 6.88 10.51
CA ASP A 96 -9.79 5.63 9.71
C ASP A 96 -11.02 5.55 8.80
N GLU A 97 -12.19 6.05 9.22
CA GLU A 97 -13.40 6.13 8.41
C GLU A 97 -13.26 7.17 7.29
N GLU A 98 -12.87 8.40 7.62
CA GLU A 98 -12.63 9.49 6.66
C GLU A 98 -11.57 9.09 5.63
N PHE A 99 -10.48 8.45 6.06
CA PHE A 99 -9.42 7.94 5.19
C PHE A 99 -9.94 6.85 4.23
N ARG A 100 -10.76 5.91 4.72
CA ARG A 100 -11.38 4.88 3.86
C ARG A 100 -12.24 5.51 2.76
N GLU A 101 -12.94 6.61 3.04
CA GLU A 101 -13.69 7.33 2.02
C GLU A 101 -12.75 8.02 0.99
N VAL A 102 -11.65 8.65 1.41
CA VAL A 102 -10.64 9.20 0.47
C VAL A 102 -10.11 8.12 -0.48
N VAL A 103 -9.72 6.97 0.06
CA VAL A 103 -9.22 5.82 -0.70
C VAL A 103 -10.26 5.36 -1.71
N LYS A 104 -11.54 5.29 -1.32
CA LYS A 104 -12.65 4.90 -2.18
C LYS A 104 -12.93 5.91 -3.30
N HIS A 105 -12.89 7.21 -3.03
CA HIS A 105 -13.03 8.25 -4.05
C HIS A 105 -11.88 8.20 -5.07
N ARG A 106 -10.64 8.02 -4.59
CA ARG A 106 -9.45 7.87 -5.44
C ARG A 106 -9.53 6.60 -6.31
N LYS A 107 -10.00 5.47 -5.74
CA LYS A 107 -10.25 4.23 -6.49
C LYS A 107 -11.22 4.47 -7.64
N ARG A 108 -12.34 5.15 -7.39
CA ARG A 108 -13.33 5.48 -8.42
C ARG A 108 -12.75 6.40 -9.51
N ALA A 109 -11.92 7.37 -9.14
CA ALA A 109 -11.27 8.27 -10.10
C ALA A 109 -10.30 7.51 -11.02
N LEU A 110 -9.43 6.66 -10.46
CA LEU A 110 -8.48 5.84 -11.22
C LEU A 110 -9.19 4.84 -12.15
N GLN A 111 -10.22 4.15 -11.65
CA GLN A 111 -11.04 3.24 -12.46
C GLN A 111 -11.70 3.96 -13.63
N THR A 112 -12.25 5.15 -13.38
CA THR A 112 -12.90 5.95 -14.42
C THR A 112 -11.89 6.48 -15.43
N SER A 113 -10.67 6.83 -14.99
CA SER A 113 -9.57 7.27 -15.86
C SER A 113 -9.13 6.21 -16.85
N LEU A 114 -8.97 4.96 -16.39
CA LEU A 114 -8.68 3.83 -17.28
C LEU A 114 -9.80 3.67 -18.30
N ILE A 115 -11.05 3.52 -17.87
CA ILE A 115 -12.17 3.36 -18.82
C ILE A 115 -12.23 4.51 -19.84
N TRP A 116 -11.99 5.74 -19.39
CA TRP A 116 -11.94 6.92 -20.25
C TRP A 116 -10.84 6.85 -21.31
N SER A 117 -9.62 6.43 -20.96
CA SER A 117 -8.51 6.36 -21.92
C SER A 117 -8.78 5.36 -23.04
N TRP A 118 -9.38 4.21 -22.72
CA TRP A 118 -9.82 3.23 -23.73
C TRP A 118 -10.95 3.78 -24.61
N TRP A 119 -11.87 4.57 -24.05
CA TRP A 119 -12.95 5.19 -24.83
C TRP A 119 -12.44 6.28 -25.78
N VAL A 120 -11.42 7.04 -25.39
CA VAL A 120 -10.72 7.97 -26.29
C VAL A 120 -10.09 7.22 -27.46
N LEU A 121 -9.44 6.08 -27.20
CA LEU A 121 -8.82 5.26 -28.24
C LEU A 121 -9.87 4.79 -29.28
N ILE A 122 -11.07 4.41 -28.83
CA ILE A 122 -12.18 4.05 -29.72
C ILE A 122 -12.59 5.24 -30.61
N VAL A 123 -12.74 6.44 -30.05
CA VAL A 123 -13.05 7.65 -30.83
C VAL A 123 -11.99 7.89 -31.89
N VAL A 124 -10.71 7.83 -31.51
CA VAL A 124 -9.58 8.04 -32.43
C VAL A 124 -9.59 6.98 -33.55
N ALA A 125 -9.80 5.71 -33.22
CA ALA A 125 -9.88 4.63 -34.20
C ALA A 125 -11.03 4.84 -35.21
N LEU A 126 -12.23 5.17 -34.74
CA LEU A 126 -13.39 5.44 -35.60
C LEU A 126 -13.16 6.63 -36.54
N LEU A 127 -12.48 7.69 -36.06
CA LEU A 127 -12.13 8.84 -36.89
C LEU A 127 -11.09 8.49 -37.95
N ILE A 128 -10.06 7.72 -37.58
CA ILE A 128 -9.04 7.24 -38.51
C ILE A 128 -9.70 6.35 -39.58
N ASP A 129 -10.54 5.39 -39.20
CA ASP A 129 -11.25 4.52 -40.13
C ASP A 129 -12.17 5.31 -41.06
N GLY A 130 -12.96 6.25 -40.51
CA GLY A 130 -13.83 7.11 -41.31
C GLY A 130 -13.03 7.93 -42.34
N MET A 131 -11.87 8.46 -41.93
CA MET A 131 -10.96 9.19 -42.81
C MET A 131 -10.36 8.25 -43.88
N LEU A 132 -9.83 7.09 -43.49
CA LEU A 132 -9.26 6.11 -44.41
C LEU A 132 -10.30 5.66 -45.44
N ILE A 133 -11.51 5.28 -45.03
CA ILE A 133 -12.57 4.83 -45.93
C ILE A 133 -12.98 5.94 -46.92
N LYS A 134 -13.05 7.20 -46.47
CA LYS A 134 -13.46 8.33 -47.33
C LYS A 134 -12.38 8.79 -48.29
N PHE A 135 -11.12 8.74 -47.87
CA PHE A 135 -9.99 9.31 -48.61
C PHE A 135 -9.08 8.27 -49.23
N ALA A 136 -9.28 6.97 -48.99
CA ALA A 136 -8.44 5.89 -49.52
C ALA A 136 -8.19 6.07 -51.01
N ASP A 137 -9.24 6.22 -51.82
CA ASP A 137 -9.16 6.36 -53.29
C ASP A 137 -8.25 7.52 -53.76
N ARG A 138 -7.97 8.52 -52.92
CA ARG A 138 -7.08 9.66 -53.25
C ARG A 138 -5.61 9.42 -52.89
N ILE A 139 -5.33 8.45 -52.01
CA ILE A 139 -4.01 8.22 -51.44
C ILE A 139 -3.45 6.87 -51.93
N VAL A 140 -4.25 5.81 -51.88
CA VAL A 140 -3.85 4.43 -52.21
C VAL A 140 -5.06 3.66 -52.77
N ASP A 141 -4.82 2.72 -53.70
CA ASP A 141 -5.85 1.75 -54.08
C ASP A 141 -6.41 1.02 -52.83
N PRO A 142 -7.71 1.13 -52.52
CA PRO A 142 -8.29 0.62 -51.27
C PRO A 142 -8.18 -0.89 -51.12
N SER A 143 -8.29 -1.65 -52.22
CA SER A 143 -8.10 -3.11 -52.18
C SER A 143 -6.68 -3.47 -51.78
N SER A 144 -5.71 -2.78 -52.38
CA SER A 144 -4.28 -2.95 -52.05
C SER A 144 -3.98 -2.55 -50.61
N PHE A 145 -4.56 -1.45 -50.13
CA PHE A 145 -4.39 -0.98 -48.75
C PHE A 145 -5.03 -1.94 -47.73
N ALA A 146 -6.24 -2.44 -48.01
CA ALA A 146 -6.89 -3.43 -47.16
C ALA A 146 -6.10 -4.74 -47.10
N LEU A 147 -5.59 -5.20 -48.23
CA LEU A 147 -4.71 -6.38 -48.29
C LEU A 147 -3.42 -6.16 -47.48
N MET A 148 -2.88 -4.95 -47.48
CA MET A 148 -1.72 -4.58 -46.64
C MET A 148 -2.05 -4.63 -45.14
N LEU A 149 -3.23 -4.18 -44.71
CA LEU A 149 -3.66 -4.27 -43.31
C LEU A 149 -3.87 -5.72 -42.86
N VAL A 150 -4.49 -6.55 -43.73
CA VAL A 150 -4.68 -7.97 -43.47
C VAL A 150 -3.34 -8.72 -43.45
N SER A 151 -2.42 -8.43 -44.37
CA SER A 151 -1.10 -9.06 -44.39
C SER A 151 -0.27 -8.65 -43.16
N LEU A 152 -0.36 -7.39 -42.75
CA LEU A 152 0.25 -6.90 -41.52
C LEU A 152 -0.36 -7.61 -40.30
N SER A 153 -1.68 -7.77 -40.21
CA SER A 153 -2.36 -8.54 -39.17
C SER A 153 -1.82 -9.98 -39.07
N VAL A 154 -1.66 -10.66 -40.21
CA VAL A 154 -1.07 -12.01 -40.25
C VAL A 154 0.38 -12.00 -39.75
N ALA A 155 1.19 -11.00 -40.13
CA ALA A 155 2.54 -10.86 -39.62
C ALA A 155 2.58 -10.68 -38.10
N TRP A 156 1.72 -9.82 -37.53
CA TRP A 156 1.59 -9.65 -36.07
C TRP A 156 1.10 -10.92 -35.38
N LEU A 157 0.18 -11.68 -35.99
CA LEU A 157 -0.27 -12.96 -35.47
C LEU A 157 0.88 -13.98 -35.40
N VAL A 158 1.68 -14.07 -36.46
CA VAL A 158 2.86 -14.95 -36.50
C VAL A 158 3.88 -14.53 -35.45
N ILE A 159 4.18 -13.23 -35.34
CA ILE A 159 5.05 -12.69 -34.29
C ILE A 159 4.52 -13.04 -32.90
N GLY A 160 3.22 -12.87 -32.66
CA GLY A 160 2.56 -13.22 -31.40
C GLY A 160 2.72 -14.70 -31.05
N ILE A 161 2.53 -15.59 -32.02
CA ILE A 161 2.76 -17.04 -31.84
C ILE A 161 4.23 -17.31 -31.47
N PHE A 162 5.19 -16.68 -32.15
CA PHE A 162 6.61 -16.82 -31.81
C PHE A 162 6.93 -16.28 -30.41
N LEU A 163 6.34 -15.15 -29.99
CA LEU A 163 6.53 -14.58 -28.65
C LEU A 163 5.98 -15.49 -27.55
N VAL A 164 4.92 -16.26 -27.83
CA VAL A 164 4.36 -17.24 -26.88
C VAL A 164 5.23 -18.50 -26.81
N ILE A 165 5.75 -18.97 -27.95
CA ILE A 165 6.51 -20.23 -28.03
C ILE A 165 7.96 -20.06 -27.59
N LEU A 166 8.61 -18.96 -28.00
CA LEU A 166 10.02 -18.73 -27.73
C LEU A 166 10.20 -18.11 -26.33
N PRO A 167 11.20 -18.56 -25.55
CA PRO A 167 11.55 -17.95 -24.27
C PRO A 167 12.34 -16.66 -24.46
N TRP A 168 11.83 -15.74 -25.28
CA TRP A 168 12.51 -14.50 -25.68
C TRP A 168 12.87 -13.59 -24.49
N ARG A 169 12.05 -13.63 -23.43
CA ARG A 169 12.30 -12.89 -22.18
C ARG A 169 13.57 -13.35 -21.47
N ASN A 170 13.85 -14.65 -21.49
CA ASN A 170 15.05 -15.21 -20.88
C ASN A 170 16.31 -14.72 -21.62
N ALA A 171 16.21 -14.55 -22.94
CA ALA A 171 17.31 -14.06 -23.78
C ALA A 171 17.59 -12.56 -23.59
N LEU A 172 16.59 -11.78 -23.14
CA LEU A 172 16.72 -10.35 -22.86
C LEU A 172 16.87 -10.03 -21.36
N GLU A 173 17.02 -11.04 -20.51
CA GLU A 173 16.99 -10.90 -19.03
C GLU A 173 15.73 -10.19 -18.51
N MET A 174 14.67 -10.10 -19.32
CA MET A 174 13.39 -9.45 -19.01
C MET A 174 12.44 -10.39 -18.26
N ASN A 175 12.96 -11.09 -17.25
CA ASN A 175 12.14 -11.97 -16.44
C ASN A 175 11.22 -11.13 -15.54
N VAL A 176 10.01 -10.87 -16.03
CA VAL A 176 8.92 -10.29 -15.25
C VAL A 176 8.50 -11.33 -14.19
N HIS A 177 9.18 -11.34 -13.06
CA HIS A 177 8.82 -12.13 -11.87
C HIS A 177 7.61 -11.47 -11.17
N ARG A 178 6.49 -11.32 -11.87
CA ARG A 178 5.25 -10.75 -11.32
C ARG A 178 4.25 -11.83 -10.92
N GLY A 179 4.75 -12.80 -10.18
CA GLY A 179 3.97 -13.84 -9.56
C GLY A 179 4.84 -14.51 -8.51
N ASP A 180 4.37 -14.50 -7.27
CA ASP A 180 4.91 -15.25 -6.12
C ASP A 180 5.99 -14.60 -5.24
N LYS A 181 6.60 -13.46 -5.62
CA LYS A 181 7.51 -12.74 -4.69
C LYS A 181 7.06 -11.36 -4.22
N SER A 182 6.10 -10.73 -4.90
CA SER A 182 5.61 -9.43 -4.43
C SER A 182 4.58 -9.54 -3.30
N ALA A 183 4.05 -10.74 -3.03
CA ALA A 183 3.23 -10.98 -1.83
C ALA A 183 4.09 -11.05 -0.56
N ASP A 184 5.38 -11.35 -0.71
CA ASP A 184 6.34 -11.49 0.40
C ASP A 184 7.39 -10.35 0.40
N ASP A 185 7.30 -9.38 -0.51
CA ASP A 185 8.15 -8.19 -0.50
C ASP A 185 7.49 -7.12 0.38
N PRO A 186 8.00 -6.86 1.61
CA PRO A 186 7.41 -5.88 2.50
C PRO A 186 7.44 -4.46 1.91
N MET A 187 8.27 -4.20 0.91
CA MET A 187 8.26 -2.94 0.16
C MET A 187 7.07 -2.87 -0.81
N TRP A 188 6.59 -3.99 -1.34
CA TRP A 188 5.37 -4.03 -2.16
C TRP A 188 4.12 -3.69 -1.35
N ASP A 189 4.06 -4.08 -0.07
CA ASP A 189 3.02 -3.66 0.88
C ASP A 189 3.09 -2.16 1.26
N LEU A 190 4.28 -1.54 1.16
CA LEU A 190 4.44 -0.08 1.29
C LEU A 190 3.99 0.68 0.04
N ILE A 191 4.11 0.06 -1.13
CA ILE A 191 3.99 0.70 -2.44
C ILE A 191 2.61 0.46 -3.06
N THR A 192 1.95 -0.64 -2.70
CA THR A 192 0.62 -0.93 -3.21
C THR A 192 -0.37 0.01 -2.53
N PRO A 193 -1.15 0.77 -3.30
CA PRO A 193 -2.38 1.27 -2.73
C PRO A 193 -3.22 0.04 -2.34
N ALA A 194 -4.05 0.15 -1.29
CA ALA A 194 -4.98 -0.88 -0.84
C ALA A 194 -6.08 -1.20 -1.89
N PHE A 195 -5.68 -1.52 -3.11
CA PHE A 195 -6.49 -1.67 -4.30
C PHE A 195 -6.22 -3.04 -4.90
N GLU A 196 -7.17 -3.94 -4.73
CA GLU A 196 -7.31 -5.10 -5.61
C GLU A 196 -7.50 -4.61 -7.06
N PRO A 197 -6.75 -5.15 -8.04
CA PRO A 197 -6.95 -4.84 -9.45
C PRO A 197 -8.37 -5.23 -9.88
N VAL A 198 -9.11 -4.32 -10.51
CA VAL A 198 -10.51 -4.58 -10.94
C VAL A 198 -10.59 -5.68 -11.99
N ILE A 199 -9.59 -5.75 -12.86
CA ILE A 199 -9.57 -6.67 -14.00
C ILE A 199 -9.03 -8.04 -13.57
N GLU A 200 -8.28 -8.11 -12.46
CA GLU A 200 -7.66 -9.33 -11.93
C GLU A 200 -7.59 -9.26 -10.39
N PRO A 201 -8.69 -9.53 -9.65
CA PRO A 201 -8.64 -9.60 -8.20
C PRO A 201 -7.67 -10.70 -7.74
N GLU A 202 -7.19 -10.66 -6.49
CA GLU A 202 -6.15 -11.58 -5.99
C GLU A 202 -6.49 -13.07 -6.16
N GLU A 203 -7.78 -13.41 -6.13
CA GLU A 203 -8.27 -14.78 -6.34
C GLU A 203 -8.35 -15.21 -7.82
N PHE A 204 -8.04 -14.32 -8.77
CA PHE A 204 -8.17 -14.57 -10.20
C PHE A 204 -7.07 -15.50 -10.73
N ARG A 205 -7.41 -16.79 -10.86
CA ARG A 205 -6.56 -17.81 -11.47
C ARG A 205 -6.58 -17.72 -13.00
N GLY A 206 -5.71 -16.86 -13.55
CA GLY A 206 -5.40 -16.80 -14.98
C GLY A 206 -5.57 -15.40 -15.56
N GLY A 207 -4.52 -14.58 -15.44
CA GLY A 207 -4.52 -13.18 -15.88
C GLY A 207 -4.08 -12.97 -17.32
N TRP A 208 -4.64 -11.96 -17.98
CA TRP A 208 -4.14 -11.40 -19.25
C TRP A 208 -2.67 -10.97 -19.07
N TRP A 209 -2.32 -10.47 -17.88
CA TRP A 209 -0.95 -10.09 -17.54
C TRP A 209 -0.06 -11.27 -17.10
N LYS A 210 -0.60 -12.47 -16.85
CA LYS A 210 0.20 -13.70 -16.59
C LYS A 210 0.82 -14.26 -17.87
N VAL A 211 0.14 -14.15 -19.01
CA VAL A 211 0.69 -14.45 -20.34
C VAL A 211 1.67 -13.35 -20.77
N GLY A 212 1.36 -12.10 -20.40
CA GLY A 212 2.23 -10.95 -20.62
C GLY A 212 1.57 -9.81 -21.37
N SER A 213 1.92 -8.59 -20.99
CA SER A 213 1.40 -7.36 -21.60
C SER A 213 1.70 -7.26 -23.09
N VAL A 214 2.90 -7.66 -23.50
CA VAL A 214 3.41 -7.54 -24.87
C VAL A 214 2.67 -8.50 -25.79
N GLU A 215 2.53 -9.76 -25.38
CA GLU A 215 1.87 -10.82 -26.12
C GLU A 215 0.40 -10.49 -26.34
N VAL A 216 -0.31 -10.06 -25.29
CA VAL A 216 -1.70 -9.63 -25.38
C VAL A 216 -1.85 -8.43 -26.33
N THR A 217 -0.97 -7.43 -26.23
CA THR A 217 -1.02 -6.25 -27.10
C THR A 217 -0.79 -6.62 -28.57
N VAL A 218 0.15 -7.52 -28.85
CA VAL A 218 0.43 -8.04 -30.19
C VAL A 218 -0.80 -8.75 -30.78
N PHE A 219 -1.47 -9.60 -30.01
CA PHE A 219 -2.69 -10.28 -30.49
C PHE A 219 -3.87 -9.32 -30.68
N LEU A 220 -4.05 -8.34 -29.79
CA LEU A 220 -5.08 -7.31 -29.96
C LEU A 220 -4.83 -6.44 -31.19
N ALA A 221 -3.57 -6.06 -31.45
CA ALA A 221 -3.19 -5.33 -32.65
C ALA A 221 -3.46 -6.15 -33.92
N ALA A 222 -3.12 -7.45 -33.92
CA ALA A 222 -3.42 -8.34 -35.04
C ALA A 222 -4.94 -8.42 -35.31
N ALA A 223 -5.75 -8.62 -34.27
CA ALA A 223 -7.20 -8.69 -34.40
C ALA A 223 -7.80 -7.36 -34.89
N SER A 224 -7.36 -6.23 -34.33
CA SER A 224 -7.78 -4.89 -34.76
C SER A 224 -7.48 -4.67 -36.24
N LEU A 225 -6.22 -4.84 -36.68
CA LEU A 225 -5.82 -4.65 -38.08
C LEU A 225 -6.63 -5.55 -39.04
N SER A 226 -6.95 -6.77 -38.64
CA SER A 226 -7.79 -7.69 -39.41
C SER A 226 -9.20 -7.13 -39.62
N ILE A 227 -9.83 -6.66 -38.54
CA ILE A 227 -11.18 -6.07 -38.57
C ILE A 227 -11.19 -4.82 -39.46
N HIS A 228 -10.22 -3.92 -39.29
CA HIS A 228 -10.13 -2.69 -40.09
C HIS A 228 -9.89 -2.98 -41.58
N GLY A 229 -9.00 -3.94 -41.89
CA GLY A 229 -8.78 -4.39 -43.28
C GLY A 229 -10.02 -5.02 -43.89
N MET A 230 -10.75 -5.87 -43.16
CA MET A 230 -11.98 -6.50 -43.64
C MET A 230 -13.09 -5.46 -43.88
N ALA A 231 -13.23 -4.48 -42.98
CA ALA A 231 -14.22 -3.41 -43.11
C ALA A 231 -14.02 -2.59 -44.40
N LEU A 232 -12.78 -2.34 -44.80
CA LEU A 232 -12.45 -1.65 -46.06
C LEU A 232 -12.85 -2.44 -47.32
N ILE A 233 -12.73 -3.78 -47.29
CA ILE A 233 -13.09 -4.64 -48.44
C ILE A 233 -14.61 -4.75 -48.58
N TRP A 234 -15.33 -4.88 -47.47
CA TRP A 234 -16.78 -5.14 -47.47
C TRP A 234 -17.65 -3.89 -47.57
N ALA A 235 -17.05 -2.70 -47.50
CA ALA A 235 -17.74 -1.43 -47.64
C ALA A 235 -18.23 -1.20 -49.08
N GLN A 236 -19.44 -1.67 -49.39
CA GLN A 236 -20.09 -1.44 -50.69
C GLN A 236 -20.38 0.06 -50.92
N ASP A 237 -20.84 0.76 -49.88
CA ASP A 237 -21.06 2.20 -49.89
C ASP A 237 -20.15 2.88 -48.84
N ARG A 238 -18.95 3.25 -49.30
CA ARG A 238 -17.92 3.87 -48.46
C ARG A 238 -18.32 5.25 -47.97
N ALA A 239 -19.13 5.99 -48.72
CA ALA A 239 -19.54 7.34 -48.33
C ALA A 239 -20.50 7.28 -47.14
N ASN A 240 -21.50 6.38 -47.20
CA ASN A 240 -22.43 6.17 -46.10
C ASN A 240 -21.74 5.53 -44.88
N LEU A 241 -20.83 4.57 -45.08
CA LEU A 241 -20.08 3.97 -43.98
C LEU A 241 -19.20 4.99 -43.25
N ALA A 242 -18.43 5.81 -43.98
CA ALA A 242 -17.61 6.85 -43.38
C ALA A 242 -18.45 7.87 -42.60
N PHE A 243 -19.63 8.24 -43.13
CA PHE A 243 -20.56 9.12 -42.43
C PHE A 243 -21.08 8.50 -41.12
N ILE A 244 -21.46 7.22 -41.14
CA ILE A 244 -21.92 6.48 -39.95
C ILE A 244 -20.80 6.41 -38.90
N LEU A 245 -19.55 6.13 -39.30
CA LEU A 245 -18.42 6.07 -38.37
C LEU A 245 -18.14 7.42 -37.70
N VAL A 246 -18.25 8.53 -38.43
CA VAL A 246 -18.11 9.88 -37.87
C VAL A 246 -19.24 10.20 -36.90
N LEU A 247 -20.49 9.86 -37.23
CA LEU A 247 -21.63 10.02 -36.31
C LEU A 247 -21.45 9.18 -35.04
N LEU A 248 -21.01 7.93 -35.18
CA LEU A 248 -20.73 7.06 -34.05
C LEU A 248 -19.59 7.63 -33.19
N ALA A 249 -18.51 8.13 -33.80
CA ALA A 249 -17.42 8.80 -33.10
C ALA A 249 -17.91 10.03 -32.33
N MET A 250 -18.84 10.81 -32.90
CA MET A 250 -19.41 11.98 -32.24
C MET A 250 -20.27 11.60 -31.02
N VAL A 251 -21.11 10.58 -31.15
CA VAL A 251 -21.88 10.03 -30.02
C VAL A 251 -20.94 9.48 -28.94
N TRP A 252 -19.95 8.68 -29.34
CA TRP A 252 -18.98 8.09 -28.41
C TRP A 252 -18.13 9.17 -27.73
N ASN A 253 -17.78 10.25 -28.42
CA ASN A 253 -17.09 11.39 -27.83
C ASN A 253 -17.92 12.12 -26.76
N GLY A 254 -19.24 12.25 -26.97
CA GLY A 254 -20.14 12.76 -25.93
C GLY A 254 -20.17 11.87 -24.68
N LEU A 255 -20.21 10.55 -24.90
CA LEU A 255 -20.12 9.52 -23.86
C LEU A 255 -18.78 9.60 -23.10
N THR A 256 -17.66 9.74 -23.81
CA THR A 256 -16.32 9.94 -23.26
C THR A 256 -16.23 11.22 -22.44
N SER A 257 -16.82 12.31 -22.93
CA SER A 257 -16.86 13.60 -22.22
C SER A 257 -17.69 13.52 -20.92
N PHE A 258 -18.81 12.81 -20.93
CA PHE A 258 -19.60 12.55 -19.72
C PHE A 258 -18.80 11.73 -18.68
N ARG A 259 -18.07 10.71 -19.13
CA ARG A 259 -17.19 9.92 -18.25
C ARG A 259 -16.04 10.76 -17.68
N LEU A 260 -15.43 11.63 -18.49
CA LEU A 260 -14.40 12.56 -18.02
C LEU A 260 -14.93 13.47 -16.92
N ASN A 261 -16.12 14.05 -17.10
CA ASN A 261 -16.74 14.89 -16.07
C ASN A 261 -16.93 14.12 -14.75
N ARG A 262 -17.39 12.86 -14.81
CA ARG A 262 -17.52 12.00 -13.63
C ARG A 262 -16.17 11.70 -12.97
N MET A 263 -15.12 11.49 -13.77
CA MET A 263 -13.75 11.31 -13.26
C MET A 263 -13.26 12.55 -12.52
N VAL A 264 -13.40 13.73 -13.13
CA VAL A 264 -12.94 15.00 -12.55
C VAL A 264 -13.66 15.28 -11.23
N ILE A 265 -14.98 15.10 -11.17
CA ILE A 265 -15.74 15.27 -9.91
C ILE A 265 -15.27 14.29 -8.83
N ALA A 266 -15.03 13.03 -9.18
CA ALA A 266 -14.54 12.04 -8.22
C ALA A 266 -13.10 12.34 -7.75
N ALA A 267 -12.25 12.87 -8.63
CA ALA A 267 -10.89 13.29 -8.30
C ALA A 267 -10.90 14.52 -7.38
N GLU A 268 -11.77 15.50 -7.65
CA GLU A 268 -11.93 16.68 -6.81
C GLU A 268 -12.44 16.32 -5.41
N GLN A 269 -13.43 15.43 -5.31
CA GLN A 269 -13.91 14.92 -4.02
C GLN A 269 -12.81 14.18 -3.24
N ALA A 270 -11.98 13.39 -3.93
CA ALA A 270 -10.84 12.73 -3.29
C ALA A 270 -9.82 13.74 -2.77
N LYS A 271 -9.58 14.82 -3.51
CA LYS A 271 -8.68 15.90 -3.11
C LYS A 271 -9.21 16.66 -1.90
N MET A 272 -10.45 17.15 -1.95
CA MET A 272 -11.08 17.85 -0.83
C MET A 272 -11.07 17.03 0.46
N ALA A 273 -11.41 15.74 0.38
CA ALA A 273 -11.39 14.86 1.55
C ALA A 273 -9.95 14.56 2.05
N SER A 274 -8.94 14.64 1.17
CA SER A 274 -7.53 14.55 1.58
C SER A 274 -7.07 15.83 2.28
N ASP A 275 -7.47 16.99 1.77
CA ASP A 275 -7.15 18.30 2.33
C ASP A 275 -7.77 18.46 3.74
N ASP A 276 -9.01 18.00 3.94
CA ASP A 276 -9.68 17.97 5.25
C ASP A 276 -8.92 17.12 6.28
N LEU A 277 -8.28 16.04 5.83
CA LEU A 277 -7.44 15.19 6.69
C LEU A 277 -6.02 15.74 6.88
N ASN A 278 -5.71 16.90 6.28
CA ASN A 278 -4.37 17.48 6.22
C ASN A 278 -3.32 16.46 5.72
N ILE A 279 -3.78 15.53 4.88
CA ILE A 279 -2.95 14.63 4.11
C ILE A 279 -2.55 15.44 2.89
N ASP A 280 -1.38 16.05 2.97
CA ASP A 280 -0.80 16.86 1.91
C ASP A 280 -0.72 16.02 0.64
N THR A 281 -1.65 16.28 -0.28
CA THR A 281 -1.70 15.67 -1.61
C THR A 281 -1.34 16.65 -2.70
N GLY A 282 -0.80 17.82 -2.34
CA GLY A 282 -0.22 18.72 -3.33
C GLY A 282 0.21 20.07 -2.77
N ASP A 283 1.52 20.29 -2.76
CA ASP A 283 2.16 21.33 -3.58
C ASP A 283 3.63 20.93 -3.85
N GLU A 284 4.05 21.07 -5.12
CA GLU A 284 5.42 20.96 -5.66
C GLU A 284 6.47 20.17 -4.86
N VAL A 285 6.34 18.84 -4.86
CA VAL A 285 7.51 17.96 -4.81
C VAL A 285 7.47 17.10 -6.07
N ALA A 286 8.50 17.24 -6.90
CA ALA A 286 8.64 16.58 -8.18
C ALA A 286 8.20 15.11 -8.12
N TYR A 287 7.21 14.76 -8.95
CA TYR A 287 6.88 13.39 -9.38
C TYR A 287 7.21 12.30 -8.35
N SER A 288 6.32 12.06 -7.40
CA SER A 288 6.40 10.89 -6.52
C SER A 288 4.99 10.42 -6.16
N ASP A 289 4.67 9.22 -6.65
CA ASP A 289 3.37 8.57 -6.51
C ASP A 289 2.96 8.39 -5.04
N GLY A 290 2.01 9.23 -4.60
CA GLY A 290 1.00 8.92 -3.58
C GLY A 290 1.50 8.79 -2.14
N VAL A 291 0.78 9.44 -1.23
CA VAL A 291 0.75 9.06 0.19
C VAL A 291 0.28 7.60 0.27
N LYS A 292 1.09 6.73 0.87
CA LYS A 292 0.79 5.30 1.03
C LYS A 292 0.81 4.93 2.50
N MET A 293 -0.19 4.16 2.91
CA MET A 293 -0.18 3.49 4.20
C MET A 293 0.85 2.37 4.12
N ALA A 294 1.82 2.35 5.02
CA ALA A 294 2.72 1.22 5.11
C ALA A 294 1.93 -0.03 5.54
N GLY A 295 2.28 -1.18 4.96
CA GLY A 295 1.95 -2.48 5.56
C GLY A 295 2.58 -2.64 6.94
N LEU A 296 2.24 -3.73 7.62
CA LEU A 296 2.89 -4.05 8.90
C LEU A 296 4.35 -4.44 8.62
N LEU A 297 5.29 -3.61 9.08
CA LEU A 297 6.72 -3.84 8.90
C LEU A 297 7.30 -4.66 10.05
N HIS A 298 8.26 -5.52 9.73
CA HIS A 298 8.95 -6.41 10.66
C HIS A 298 10.46 -6.33 10.42
N ASP A 299 11.24 -6.18 11.49
CA ASP A 299 12.69 -6.26 11.46
C ASP A 299 13.14 -7.43 12.35
N HIS A 300 13.65 -8.49 11.73
CA HIS A 300 14.09 -9.70 12.43
C HIS A 300 15.40 -9.48 13.21
N GLU A 301 16.23 -8.50 12.86
CA GLU A 301 17.51 -8.27 13.54
C GLU A 301 17.33 -7.59 14.89
N THR A 302 16.33 -6.71 15.00
CA THR A 302 16.01 -5.99 16.23
C THR A 302 14.80 -6.57 16.97
N GLY A 303 13.94 -7.32 16.28
CA GLY A 303 12.65 -7.81 16.82
C GLY A 303 11.55 -6.74 16.79
N LEU A 304 11.80 -5.60 16.16
CA LEU A 304 10.80 -4.54 16.01
C LEU A 304 9.71 -4.91 15.02
N ARG A 305 8.50 -4.46 15.31
CA ARG A 305 7.38 -4.47 14.37
C ARG A 305 6.56 -3.20 14.48
N GLY A 306 5.89 -2.80 13.41
CA GLY A 306 5.02 -1.63 13.48
C GLY A 306 4.47 -1.20 12.14
N ARG A 307 3.46 -0.33 12.19
CA ARG A 307 2.84 0.26 11.02
C ARG A 307 2.96 1.78 11.11
N PRO A 308 3.88 2.40 10.34
CA PRO A 308 3.93 3.86 10.23
C PRO A 308 2.59 4.44 9.75
N ASP A 309 2.22 5.62 10.25
CA ASP A 309 0.98 6.30 9.82
C ASP A 309 1.03 6.61 8.32
N GLN A 310 2.15 7.18 7.85
CA GLN A 310 2.37 7.46 6.44
C GLN A 310 3.84 7.23 6.07
N VAL A 311 4.10 6.87 4.82
CA VAL A 311 5.46 6.84 4.27
C VAL A 311 5.49 7.66 2.99
N LEU A 312 6.41 8.62 2.93
CA LEU A 312 6.66 9.46 1.77
C LEU A 312 7.85 8.92 0.98
N ARG A 313 7.87 9.14 -0.35
CA ARG A 313 9.04 8.85 -1.17
C ARG A 313 9.69 10.16 -1.62
N VAL A 314 10.91 10.42 -1.16
CA VAL A 314 11.68 11.64 -1.44
C VAL A 314 13.07 11.22 -1.94
N ASP A 315 13.48 11.69 -3.12
CA ASP A 315 14.78 11.36 -3.75
C ASP A 315 15.06 9.85 -3.84
N GLY A 316 14.02 9.06 -4.11
CA GLY A 316 14.11 7.59 -4.17
C GLY A 316 14.20 6.87 -2.83
N ARG A 317 14.12 7.59 -1.70
CA ARG A 317 14.14 7.05 -0.34
C ARG A 317 12.76 7.10 0.30
N TYR A 318 12.45 6.13 1.14
CA TYR A 318 11.22 6.10 1.93
C TYR A 318 11.42 6.82 3.26
N VAL A 319 10.57 7.79 3.56
CA VAL A 319 10.63 8.64 4.76
C VAL A 319 9.33 8.43 5.55
N PRO A 320 9.38 7.78 6.72
CA PRO A 320 8.20 7.62 7.55
C PRO A 320 7.78 8.96 8.16
N VAL A 321 6.47 9.15 8.25
CA VAL A 321 5.84 10.30 8.89
C VAL A 321 4.93 9.78 10.00
N GLU A 322 5.15 10.28 11.22
CA GLU A 322 4.32 10.00 12.39
C GLU A 322 3.50 11.24 12.74
N GLN A 323 2.19 11.09 12.87
CA GLN A 323 1.28 12.20 13.18
C GLN A 323 0.77 12.09 14.61
N LYS A 324 1.04 13.11 15.43
CA LYS A 324 0.57 13.16 16.82
C LYS A 324 -0.59 14.14 16.97
N THR A 325 -1.69 13.61 17.50
CA THR A 325 -2.87 14.40 17.87
C THR A 325 -2.71 14.92 19.31
N GLY A 326 -3.12 16.17 19.56
CA GLY A 326 -3.08 16.77 20.90
C GLY A 326 -2.27 18.06 20.99
N LYS A 327 -1.79 18.37 22.20
CA LYS A 327 -1.08 19.63 22.47
C LYS A 327 0.29 19.64 21.79
N VAL A 328 0.52 20.64 20.94
CA VAL A 328 1.80 20.86 20.25
C VAL A 328 2.88 21.25 21.27
N PRO A 329 3.95 20.45 21.43
CA PRO A 329 5.05 20.78 22.32
C PRO A 329 6.08 21.68 21.62
N ALA A 330 6.89 22.43 22.38
CA ALA A 330 7.97 23.24 21.80
C ALA A 330 9.13 22.40 21.22
N SER A 331 9.25 21.15 21.67
CA SER A 331 10.18 20.16 21.12
C SER A 331 9.54 18.76 21.17
N PRO A 332 9.91 17.86 20.24
CA PRO A 332 9.43 16.49 20.22
C PRO A 332 9.59 15.79 21.56
N HIS A 333 8.50 15.17 22.04
CA HIS A 333 8.60 14.28 23.20
C HIS A 333 9.49 13.07 22.86
N LEU A 334 10.32 12.65 23.81
CA LEU A 334 11.23 11.51 23.64
C LEU A 334 10.48 10.24 23.22
N SER A 335 9.30 9.97 23.79
CA SER A 335 8.48 8.81 23.43
C SER A 335 8.08 8.83 21.95
N HIS A 336 7.62 9.98 21.44
CA HIS A 336 7.24 10.13 20.03
C HIS A 336 8.47 10.04 19.10
N ARG A 337 9.60 10.60 19.53
CA ARG A 337 10.87 10.48 18.79
C ARG A 337 11.28 9.02 18.67
N LEU A 338 11.27 8.25 19.75
CA LEU A 338 11.68 6.84 19.72
C LEU A 338 10.73 5.94 18.92
N GLN A 339 9.43 6.26 18.90
CA GLN A 339 8.52 5.57 17.99
C GLN A 339 8.88 5.83 16.52
N LEU A 340 9.18 7.08 16.16
CA LEU A 340 9.63 7.41 14.81
C LEU A 340 10.99 6.77 14.47
N LEU A 341 11.92 6.70 15.42
CA LEU A 341 13.19 5.96 15.22
C LEU A 341 12.93 4.46 14.98
N ALA A 342 11.97 3.86 15.68
CA ALA A 342 11.57 2.47 15.41
C ALA A 342 11.02 2.31 13.98
N TYR A 343 10.21 3.26 13.50
CA TYR A 343 9.78 3.26 12.10
C TYR A 343 10.92 3.50 11.10
N LEU A 344 11.89 4.35 11.41
CA LEU A 344 13.07 4.55 10.58
C LEU A 344 13.90 3.27 10.46
N GLN A 345 14.08 2.52 11.57
CA GLN A 345 14.71 1.20 11.55
C GLN A 345 13.93 0.21 10.69
N LEU A 346 12.61 0.13 10.87
CA LEU A 346 11.73 -0.76 10.10
C LEU A 346 11.79 -0.45 8.59
N VAL A 347 11.69 0.82 8.21
CA VAL A 347 11.80 1.26 6.81
C VAL A 347 13.21 1.01 6.28
N SER A 348 14.24 1.21 7.09
CA SER A 348 15.63 0.92 6.71
C SER A 348 15.90 -0.57 6.49
N ALA A 349 15.21 -1.46 7.21
CA ALA A 349 15.37 -2.91 7.08
C ALA A 349 14.76 -3.46 5.77
N VAL A 350 13.71 -2.80 5.25
CA VAL A 350 13.00 -3.24 4.04
C VAL A 350 13.37 -2.45 2.78
N SER A 351 14.05 -1.32 2.92
CA SER A 351 14.41 -0.43 1.82
C SER A 351 15.83 -0.68 1.31
N GLU A 352 16.03 -0.66 -0.01
CA GLU A 352 17.36 -0.68 -0.64
C GLU A 352 18.21 0.54 -0.25
N GLN A 353 17.56 1.70 -0.08
CA GLN A 353 18.22 2.93 0.37
C GLN A 353 17.67 3.37 1.73
N PRO A 354 18.50 3.41 2.78
CA PRO A 354 18.01 3.78 4.11
C PRO A 354 17.53 5.24 4.12
N PRO A 355 16.47 5.57 4.89
CA PRO A 355 16.08 6.96 5.13
C PRO A 355 17.24 7.75 5.73
N LYS A 356 17.31 9.05 5.43
CA LYS A 356 18.25 9.96 6.12
C LYS A 356 17.63 10.62 7.35
N HIS A 357 16.31 10.70 7.38
CA HIS A 357 15.53 11.33 8.43
C HIS A 357 14.09 10.81 8.37
N GLY A 358 13.34 11.03 9.44
CA GLY A 358 11.89 10.86 9.52
C GLY A 358 11.21 12.19 9.86
N LEU A 359 9.89 12.27 9.67
CA LEU A 359 9.11 13.46 10.00
C LEU A 359 8.15 13.17 11.15
N LEU A 360 8.20 14.01 12.19
CA LEU A 360 7.23 13.99 13.28
C LEU A 360 6.37 15.23 13.21
N ARG A 361 5.06 15.06 13.00
CA ARG A 361 4.11 16.17 12.77
C ARG A 361 3.16 16.33 13.96
N TYR A 362 3.09 17.55 14.49
CA TYR A 362 2.13 17.97 15.51
C TYR A 362 1.14 18.99 14.91
N GLY A 363 -0.05 18.52 14.53
CA GLY A 363 -1.02 19.38 13.84
C GLY A 363 -0.54 19.86 12.45
N PRO A 364 -1.14 20.91 11.88
CA PRO A 364 -0.93 21.25 10.47
C PRO A 364 0.36 22.02 10.15
N HIS A 365 0.95 22.72 11.12
CA HIS A 365 2.05 23.67 10.88
C HIS A 365 3.33 23.37 11.65
N ASP A 366 3.36 22.34 12.49
CA ASP A 366 4.54 21.99 13.27
C ASP A 366 5.06 20.61 12.86
N ALA A 367 6.20 20.59 12.19
CA ALA A 367 6.84 19.39 11.70
C ALA A 367 8.32 19.40 12.05
N HIS A 368 8.78 18.34 12.71
CA HIS A 368 10.16 18.19 13.14
C HIS A 368 10.83 17.08 12.35
N LEU A 369 12.00 17.40 11.80
CA LEU A 369 12.87 16.42 11.15
C LEU A 369 13.72 15.73 12.21
N ILE A 370 13.64 14.40 12.26
CA ILE A 370 14.47 13.58 13.14
C ILE A 370 15.52 12.88 12.28
N PRO A 371 16.83 13.14 12.47
CA PRO A 371 17.88 12.51 11.67
C PRO A 371 17.96 11.01 11.93
N TRP A 372 18.40 10.26 10.92
CA TRP A 372 18.72 8.84 11.01
C TRP A 372 20.22 8.64 10.78
N ASP A 373 20.96 8.68 11.89
CA ASP A 373 22.42 8.59 11.97
C ASP A 373 22.84 7.53 13.01
N ASP A 374 24.14 7.31 13.18
CA ASP A 374 24.60 6.27 14.10
C ASP A 374 24.30 6.60 15.57
N ALA A 375 24.21 7.88 15.94
CA ALA A 375 23.85 8.29 17.29
C ALA A 375 22.40 7.92 17.62
N THR A 376 21.47 8.20 16.71
CA THR A 376 20.05 7.86 16.86
C THR A 376 19.78 6.36 16.77
N LYS A 377 20.56 5.61 15.98
CA LYS A 377 20.52 4.14 16.00
C LYS A 377 20.94 3.58 17.36
N ILE A 378 22.05 4.07 17.92
CA ILE A 378 22.52 3.65 19.25
C ILE A 378 21.44 3.95 20.30
N GLU A 379 20.85 5.16 20.25
CA GLU A 379 19.78 5.55 21.16
C GLU A 379 18.56 4.60 21.07
N LEU A 380 18.14 4.24 19.85
CA LEU A 380 17.05 3.30 19.62
C LEU A 380 17.35 1.93 20.25
N ILE A 381 18.53 1.38 19.96
CA ILE A 381 18.94 0.06 20.45
C ILE A 381 19.07 0.04 21.97
N GLU A 382 19.59 1.10 22.59
CA GLU A 382 19.68 1.23 24.05
C GLU A 382 18.29 1.13 24.72
N HIS A 383 17.32 1.88 24.21
CA HIS A 383 15.97 1.88 24.78
C HIS A 383 15.21 0.58 24.47
N LEU A 384 15.47 -0.03 23.31
CA LEU A 384 14.92 -1.34 22.97
C LEU A 384 15.50 -2.44 23.87
N GLY A 385 16.80 -2.39 24.16
CA GLY A 385 17.46 -3.30 25.11
C GLY A 385 16.91 -3.17 26.54
N ALA A 386 16.65 -1.95 26.99
CA ALA A 386 15.98 -1.70 28.28
C ALA A 386 14.56 -2.28 28.33
N LEU A 387 13.81 -2.15 27.22
CA LEU A 387 12.50 -2.76 27.06
C LEU A 387 12.58 -4.29 27.10
N HIS A 388 13.51 -4.89 26.35
CA HIS A 388 13.74 -6.34 26.34
C HIS A 388 14.16 -6.88 27.72
N THR A 389 15.00 -6.13 28.44
CA THR A 389 15.39 -6.48 29.82
C THR A 389 14.17 -6.47 30.75
N SER A 390 13.26 -5.51 30.59
CA SER A 390 12.02 -5.46 31.36
C SER A 390 11.06 -6.60 31.00
N MET A 391 11.04 -7.03 29.73
CA MET A 391 10.28 -8.21 29.28
C MET A 391 10.85 -9.51 29.85
N ALA A 392 12.17 -9.65 29.89
CA ALA A 392 12.86 -10.82 30.42
C ALA A 392 12.73 -10.92 31.94
N THR A 393 12.94 -9.82 32.67
CA THR A 393 12.93 -9.81 34.14
C THR A 393 11.52 -9.71 34.74
N GLY A 394 10.56 -9.19 33.99
CA GLY A 394 9.23 -8.84 34.50
C GLY A 394 9.23 -7.62 35.43
N ILE A 395 10.34 -6.87 35.50
CA ILE A 395 10.49 -5.69 36.35
C ILE A 395 10.42 -4.44 35.48
N ALA A 396 9.54 -3.50 35.82
CA ALA A 396 9.37 -2.24 35.10
C ALA A 396 8.96 -1.12 36.06
N ASP A 397 9.93 -0.35 36.51
CA ASP A 397 9.74 0.75 37.44
C ASP A 397 9.51 2.09 36.74
N ARG A 398 8.83 3.01 37.43
CA ARG A 398 8.60 4.38 36.97
C ARG A 398 9.94 5.10 36.75
N ASN A 399 10.11 5.73 35.60
CA ASN A 399 11.34 6.43 35.19
C ASN A 399 11.31 7.96 35.38
N HIS A 400 10.40 8.50 36.20
CA HIS A 400 10.24 9.95 36.36
C HIS A 400 9.73 10.36 37.75
N GLU A 401 9.95 11.62 38.12
CA GLU A 401 9.45 12.23 39.37
C GLU A 401 8.35 13.28 39.15
N ARG A 402 7.80 13.35 37.93
CA ARG A 402 6.78 14.35 37.56
C ARG A 402 5.37 13.90 37.96
N ILE A 403 4.83 14.47 39.04
CA ILE A 403 3.44 14.23 39.51
C ILE A 403 2.41 14.43 38.39
N GLY A 404 2.59 15.47 37.55
CA GLY A 404 1.69 15.76 36.43
C GLY A 404 1.49 14.60 35.45
N LYS A 405 2.55 13.82 35.16
CA LYS A 405 2.45 12.63 34.29
C LYS A 405 1.60 11.52 34.92
N CYS A 406 1.67 11.35 36.24
CA CYS A 406 0.83 10.38 36.97
C CYS A 406 -0.64 10.79 36.95
N ARG A 407 -0.92 12.09 37.15
CA ARG A 407 -2.29 12.63 37.13
C ARG A 407 -2.98 12.45 35.79
N SER A 408 -2.25 12.56 34.68
CA SER A 408 -2.76 12.37 33.32
C SER A 408 -2.61 10.95 32.78
N CYS A 409 -2.06 10.02 33.56
CA CYS A 409 -1.85 8.64 33.12
C CYS A 409 -3.19 7.89 33.05
N SER A 410 -3.48 7.27 31.91
CA SER A 410 -4.71 6.49 31.74
C SER A 410 -4.77 5.21 32.58
N ARG A 411 -3.63 4.73 33.09
CA ARG A 411 -3.55 3.56 33.98
C ARG A 411 -3.32 3.95 35.45
N ARG A 412 -3.62 5.20 35.80
CA ARG A 412 -3.41 5.76 37.15
C ARG A 412 -4.07 4.93 38.26
N GLN A 413 -5.28 4.41 38.04
CA GLN A 413 -6.02 3.68 39.07
C GLN A 413 -5.31 2.40 39.50
N GLY A 414 -4.72 1.67 38.54
CA GLY A 414 -3.98 0.42 38.79
C GLY A 414 -2.48 0.60 39.05
N CYS A 415 -1.98 1.83 39.17
CA CYS A 415 -0.56 2.09 39.37
C CYS A 415 -0.23 2.29 40.87
N ASP A 416 0.53 1.35 41.42
CA ASP A 416 1.09 1.35 42.76
C ASP A 416 2.26 2.32 42.94
N GLN A 417 2.92 2.71 41.84
CA GLN A 417 4.04 3.66 41.84
C GLN A 417 3.61 5.08 41.43
N ARG A 418 2.35 5.46 41.58
CA ARG A 418 1.90 6.81 41.20
C ARG A 418 2.31 7.84 42.28
N LEU A 419 2.71 9.04 41.84
CA LEU A 419 3.22 10.12 42.71
C LEU A 419 2.14 11.08 43.21
N ASP A 420 0.89 10.87 42.81
CA ASP A 420 -0.24 11.72 43.16
C ASP A 420 -1.17 11.05 44.17
N GLN A 421 -0.62 10.11 44.94
CA GLN A 421 -1.19 9.64 46.21
C GLN A 421 -0.65 10.55 47.32
N ASP A 422 -1.33 11.65 47.55
CA ASP A 422 -1.29 12.41 48.80
C ASP A 422 -2.74 12.72 49.21
#